data_AF-A0A1V6J7Y7-F1
#
_entry.id   AF-A0A1V6J7Y7-F1
#
_cell.length_a   1.000
_cell.length_b   1.000
_cell.length_c   1.000
_cell.angle_alpha   90.00
_cell.angle_beta   90.00
_cell.angle_gamma   90.00
#
_symmetry.space_group_name_H-M   'P 1'
#
loop_
_entity.id
_entity.type
_entity.pdbx_description
1 polymer ?
#
loop_
_entity_poly.entity_id
_entity_poly.type
_entity_poly.pdbx_seq_one_letter_code
_entity_poly.pdbx_strand_id
1 'polypeptide(L)'
;MNISFKTMLLGLATLSAGAYTQAHQETQPSLKEAFSGKFLIGTAMKAAQINETDTASVRVIKEHFNAIVAENCMKSMWLQPKEGVFDFTLADKFVEFGERNNMIMYGHVLIWHSQAPAWFFTDSKGNDVTREVMIERMKTHIQTVMEHYKGRVKEWEVVNEAIMDDGTFRKTKFYEIIGEDYIRLAFQFAREADPDSELYYNDYSMALPGRREGVVAMVKKLQAAGLRIDGIGMQTHVGMDYPDLAEYEKSMEVFAALGVKIMITEMDITLLPFPDQTAGADMNVSFEYQREMNPYAQGLPDSVNTLFEKRYLDFFSIFLRHKDMISRVTLWGVSDQQSWRNNWPIPGRTDYPLLFDRQNKPKPVVSKIIEEALKTK
;
A
#
# COMPACT_ATOMS: atom_id res chain seq x y z
N MET A 1 42.60 -94.49 -3.82
CA MET A 1 41.87 -94.16 -5.05
C MET A 1 41.27 -92.77 -4.89
N ASN A 2 41.55 -91.89 -5.84
CA ASN A 2 40.85 -90.63 -6.16
C ASN A 2 41.03 -89.39 -5.25
N ILE A 3 41.99 -88.56 -5.68
CA ILE A 3 41.80 -87.18 -6.16
C ILE A 3 40.39 -86.59 -5.87
N SER A 4 40.33 -85.55 -5.03
CA SER A 4 39.14 -84.70 -4.87
C SER A 4 39.29 -83.45 -5.74
N PHE A 5 38.32 -83.27 -6.64
CA PHE A 5 38.22 -82.18 -7.62
C PHE A 5 36.91 -81.42 -7.36
N LYS A 6 36.98 -80.08 -7.41
CA LYS A 6 35.89 -79.10 -7.64
C LYS A 6 34.85 -78.96 -6.51
N THR A 7 34.40 -77.75 -6.16
CA THR A 7 33.64 -76.89 -7.08
C THR A 7 33.63 -75.43 -6.60
N MET A 8 33.89 -74.53 -7.55
CA MET A 8 33.80 -73.08 -7.44
C MET A 8 32.33 -72.67 -7.62
N LEU A 9 31.74 -71.97 -6.64
CA LEU A 9 30.43 -71.34 -6.80
C LEU A 9 30.63 -69.83 -7.07
N LEU A 10 30.21 -69.40 -8.27
CA LEU A 10 29.99 -68.00 -8.63
C LEU A 10 28.75 -67.49 -7.87
N GLY A 11 28.93 -66.49 -7.01
CA GLY A 11 27.81 -65.69 -6.49
C GLY A 11 27.50 -64.55 -7.45
N LEU A 12 26.33 -64.57 -8.09
CA LEU A 12 25.78 -63.40 -8.79
C LEU A 12 25.38 -62.35 -7.74
N ALA A 13 26.06 -61.20 -7.74
CA ALA A 13 25.59 -60.01 -7.05
C ALA A 13 24.65 -59.22 -7.98
N THR A 14 23.35 -59.30 -7.73
CA THR A 14 22.37 -58.40 -8.36
C THR A 14 22.44 -57.04 -7.67
N LEU A 15 23.07 -56.06 -8.33
CA LEU A 15 22.99 -54.64 -7.98
C LEU A 15 21.59 -54.12 -8.36
N SER A 16 20.71 -53.99 -7.38
CA SER A 16 19.48 -53.19 -7.52
C SER A 16 19.85 -51.71 -7.44
N ALA A 17 19.98 -51.05 -8.61
CA ALA A 17 20.06 -49.60 -8.69
C ALA A 17 18.69 -49.00 -8.32
N GLY A 18 18.51 -48.64 -7.05
CA GLY A 18 17.39 -47.81 -6.62
C GLY A 18 17.58 -46.41 -7.16
N ALA A 19 16.84 -46.05 -8.20
CA ALA A 19 16.74 -44.67 -8.64
C ALA A 19 16.00 -43.88 -7.56
N TYR A 20 16.74 -43.12 -6.75
CA TYR A 20 16.17 -42.08 -5.92
C TYR A 20 15.68 -40.96 -6.84
N THR A 21 14.41 -40.98 -7.23
CA THR A 21 13.73 -39.77 -7.70
C THR A 21 13.64 -38.82 -6.53
N GLN A 22 14.61 -37.91 -6.46
CA GLN A 22 14.54 -36.73 -5.61
C GLN A 22 13.32 -35.94 -6.10
N ALA A 23 12.24 -35.94 -5.32
CA ALA A 23 11.07 -35.13 -5.61
C ALA A 23 11.55 -33.68 -5.72
N HIS A 24 11.52 -33.12 -6.93
CA HIS A 24 11.71 -31.70 -7.13
C HIS A 24 10.50 -31.04 -6.45
N GLN A 25 10.68 -30.53 -5.23
CA GLN A 25 9.73 -29.56 -4.69
C GLN A 25 9.83 -28.35 -5.62
N GLU A 26 8.90 -28.24 -6.57
CA GLU A 26 8.73 -26.99 -7.30
C GLU A 26 8.49 -25.90 -6.24
N THR A 27 9.46 -25.00 -6.12
CA THR A 27 9.34 -23.82 -5.27
C THR A 27 8.19 -23.00 -5.83
N GLN A 28 7.13 -22.84 -5.04
CA GLN A 28 6.01 -21.97 -5.39
C GLN A 28 6.54 -20.57 -5.76
N PRO A 29 6.04 -19.93 -6.83
CA PRO A 29 6.50 -18.61 -7.22
C PRO A 29 6.18 -17.57 -6.15
N SER A 30 6.96 -16.50 -6.11
CA SER A 30 6.67 -15.34 -5.26
C SER A 30 5.43 -14.58 -5.74
N LEU A 31 4.93 -13.65 -4.92
CA LEU A 31 3.76 -12.84 -5.28
C LEU A 31 4.04 -12.01 -6.54
N LYS A 32 5.13 -11.24 -6.59
CA LYS A 32 5.52 -10.45 -7.78
C LYS A 32 5.65 -11.30 -9.05
N GLU A 33 6.07 -12.56 -8.95
CA GLU A 33 6.19 -13.47 -10.10
C GLU A 33 4.80 -13.94 -10.57
N ALA A 34 3.93 -14.34 -9.64
CA ALA A 34 2.58 -14.81 -9.97
C ALA A 34 1.69 -13.72 -10.62
N PHE A 35 1.93 -12.45 -10.25
CA PHE A 35 1.23 -11.28 -10.80
C PHE A 35 1.95 -10.61 -11.98
N SER A 36 3.07 -11.16 -12.45
CA SER A 36 3.75 -10.65 -13.64
C SER A 36 2.81 -10.62 -14.85
N GLY A 37 2.82 -9.51 -15.59
CA GLY A 37 1.92 -9.27 -16.72
C GLY A 37 0.48 -8.92 -16.33
N LYS A 38 0.20 -8.70 -15.04
CA LYS A 38 -1.11 -8.24 -14.54
C LYS A 38 -0.97 -6.84 -13.95
N PHE A 39 -0.48 -6.75 -12.72
CA PHE A 39 -0.23 -5.50 -12.01
C PHE A 39 0.93 -5.68 -11.03
N LEU A 40 1.50 -4.58 -10.56
CA LEU A 40 2.58 -4.61 -9.57
C LEU A 40 2.07 -5.04 -8.21
N ILE A 41 2.90 -5.74 -7.45
CA ILE A 41 2.66 -6.09 -6.04
C ILE A 41 3.65 -5.30 -5.20
N GLY A 42 3.14 -4.43 -4.34
CA GLY A 42 3.96 -3.56 -3.51
C GLY A 42 3.65 -3.61 -2.03
N THR A 43 4.53 -2.98 -1.26
CA THR A 43 4.43 -2.89 0.21
C THR A 43 4.90 -1.53 0.73
N ALA A 44 4.27 -1.04 1.79
CA ALA A 44 4.75 0.10 2.55
C ALA A 44 5.99 -0.27 3.40
N MET A 45 6.95 0.65 3.48
CA MET A 45 8.18 0.49 4.24
C MET A 45 8.31 1.55 5.35
N LYS A 46 8.68 1.10 6.56
CA LYS A 46 9.07 1.95 7.68
C LYS A 46 10.56 2.21 7.68
N ALA A 47 10.98 3.14 8.54
CA ALA A 47 12.39 3.49 8.76
C ALA A 47 13.28 2.27 9.05
N ALA A 48 12.79 1.24 9.74
CA ALA A 48 13.57 0.04 10.03
C ALA A 48 13.89 -0.79 8.78
N GLN A 49 12.96 -0.92 7.83
CA GLN A 49 13.24 -1.61 6.56
C GLN A 49 14.06 -0.72 5.62
N ILE A 50 13.80 0.59 5.60
CA ILE A 50 14.56 1.54 4.77
C ILE A 50 16.02 1.62 5.21
N ASN A 51 16.30 1.61 6.51
CA ASN A 51 17.67 1.52 7.04
C ASN A 51 18.24 0.09 7.03
N GLU A 52 17.50 -0.88 6.51
CA GLU A 52 17.86 -2.30 6.44
C GLU A 52 18.21 -2.94 7.81
N THR A 53 17.73 -2.37 8.93
CA THR A 53 17.93 -2.94 10.28
C THR A 53 16.95 -4.08 10.58
N ASP A 54 15.76 -4.04 10.00
CA ASP A 54 14.82 -5.16 9.99
C ASP A 54 15.09 -6.10 8.80
N THR A 55 16.14 -6.90 8.94
CA THR A 55 16.59 -7.82 7.87
C THR A 55 15.57 -8.91 7.52
N ALA A 56 14.66 -9.25 8.43
CA ALA A 56 13.64 -10.26 8.20
C ALA A 56 12.55 -9.74 7.25
N SER A 57 12.02 -8.54 7.51
CA SER A 57 11.07 -7.91 6.59
C SER A 57 11.73 -7.54 5.26
N VAL A 58 13.00 -7.08 5.25
CA VAL A 58 13.73 -6.79 4.00
C VAL A 58 13.84 -8.01 3.09
N ARG A 59 14.04 -9.21 3.65
CA ARG A 59 14.02 -10.46 2.86
C ARG A 59 12.66 -10.67 2.21
N VAL A 60 11.57 -10.54 2.97
CA VAL A 60 10.20 -10.66 2.43
C VAL A 60 9.93 -9.62 1.34
N ILE A 61 10.37 -8.37 1.54
CA ILE A 61 10.26 -7.28 0.56
C ILE A 61 10.89 -7.71 -0.78
N LYS A 62 12.17 -8.11 -0.73
CA LYS A 62 12.94 -8.49 -1.93
C LYS A 62 12.39 -9.74 -2.61
N GLU A 63 11.84 -10.68 -1.85
CA GLU A 63 11.28 -11.92 -2.38
C GLU A 63 9.93 -11.69 -3.06
N HIS A 64 8.99 -11.00 -2.41
CA HIS A 64 7.59 -10.99 -2.83
C HIS A 64 7.12 -9.73 -3.57
N PHE A 65 7.86 -8.61 -3.52
CA PHE A 65 7.36 -7.32 -4.01
C PHE A 65 8.25 -6.72 -5.10
N ASN A 66 7.62 -5.99 -6.03
CA ASN A 66 8.27 -5.24 -7.11
C ASN A 66 7.87 -3.74 -7.12
N ALA A 67 7.12 -3.30 -6.11
CA ALA A 67 6.81 -1.90 -5.85
C ALA A 67 6.93 -1.56 -4.36
N ILE A 68 7.30 -0.33 -4.05
CA ILE A 68 7.44 0.14 -2.66
C ILE A 68 6.91 1.56 -2.49
N VAL A 69 6.44 1.86 -1.29
CA VAL A 69 6.01 3.20 -0.85
C VAL A 69 6.56 3.47 0.54
N ALA A 70 6.98 4.69 0.81
CA ALA A 70 7.43 5.08 2.14
C ALA A 70 6.22 5.36 3.04
N GLU A 71 6.07 4.64 4.15
CA GLU A 71 4.89 4.80 5.03
C GLU A 71 4.81 6.20 5.66
N ASN A 72 5.97 6.84 5.88
CA ASN A 72 6.02 8.14 6.56
C ASN A 72 7.05 9.11 6.00
N CYS A 73 8.27 8.69 5.66
CA CYS A 73 9.37 9.63 5.47
C CYS A 73 9.25 10.55 4.24
N MET A 74 8.27 10.31 3.36
CA MET A 74 7.96 11.18 2.22
C MET A 74 6.74 12.08 2.44
N LYS A 75 6.14 12.09 3.64
CA LYS A 75 5.08 13.04 4.03
C LYS A 75 5.70 14.41 4.35
N SER A 76 4.93 15.48 4.12
CA SER A 76 5.43 16.85 4.19
C SER A 76 6.07 17.25 5.53
N MET A 77 5.57 16.75 6.68
CA MET A 77 6.18 17.01 8.00
C MET A 77 7.60 16.46 8.12
N TRP A 78 7.91 15.37 7.42
CA TRP A 78 9.24 14.75 7.43
C TRP A 78 10.17 15.35 6.38
N LEU A 79 9.65 15.59 5.17
CA LEU A 79 10.45 16.17 4.10
C LEU A 79 10.77 17.64 4.31
N GLN A 80 9.89 18.41 4.98
CA GLN A 80 10.08 19.84 5.20
C GLN A 80 9.67 20.25 6.63
N PRO A 81 10.45 19.84 7.66
CA PRO A 81 10.08 20.07 9.06
C PRO A 81 10.03 21.54 9.45
N LYS A 82 10.71 22.43 8.73
CA LYS A 82 10.66 23.89 8.89
C LYS A 82 10.57 24.58 7.53
N GLU A 83 10.01 25.78 7.50
CA GLU A 83 9.91 26.58 6.27
C GLU A 83 11.29 26.74 5.60
N GLY A 84 11.38 26.33 4.33
CA GLY A 84 12.62 26.38 3.54
C GLY A 84 13.71 25.37 3.94
N VAL A 85 13.49 24.52 4.95
CA VAL A 85 14.47 23.49 5.39
C VAL A 85 13.92 22.12 5.04
N PHE A 86 14.59 21.45 4.11
CA PHE A 86 14.24 20.10 3.67
C PHE A 86 15.17 19.04 4.29
N ASP A 87 14.60 17.88 4.62
CA ASP A 87 15.34 16.69 5.04
C ASP A 87 14.96 15.50 4.16
N PHE A 88 15.83 15.20 3.20
CA PHE A 88 15.68 14.07 2.30
C PHE A 88 16.39 12.81 2.79
N THR A 89 17.05 12.81 3.95
CA THR A 89 18.01 11.78 4.35
C THR A 89 17.42 10.36 4.34
N LEU A 90 16.24 10.18 4.93
CA LEU A 90 15.60 8.86 4.98
C LEU A 90 14.87 8.51 3.67
N ALA A 91 14.31 9.51 3.00
CA ALA A 91 13.62 9.33 1.73
C ALA A 91 14.60 8.99 0.59
N ASP A 92 15.81 9.54 0.59
CA ASP A 92 16.88 9.19 -0.35
C ASP A 92 17.30 7.73 -0.19
N LYS A 93 17.46 7.25 1.05
CA LYS A 93 17.70 5.82 1.33
C LYS A 93 16.58 4.93 0.83
N PHE A 94 15.32 5.38 0.94
CA PHE A 94 14.17 4.66 0.39
C PHE A 94 14.26 4.56 -1.14
N VAL A 95 14.58 5.67 -1.80
CA VAL A 95 14.73 5.68 -3.27
C VAL A 95 15.90 4.81 -3.72
N GLU A 96 17.05 4.93 -3.05
CA GLU A 96 18.24 4.09 -3.31
C GLU A 96 17.95 2.60 -3.10
N PHE A 97 17.15 2.25 -2.08
CA PHE A 97 16.71 0.88 -1.87
C PHE A 97 15.87 0.39 -3.05
N GLY A 98 14.91 1.18 -3.52
CA GLY A 98 14.08 0.84 -4.68
C GLY A 98 14.91 0.63 -5.94
N GLU A 99 15.82 1.55 -6.25
CA GLU A 99 16.72 1.49 -7.40
C GLU A 99 17.62 0.25 -7.35
N ARG A 100 18.28 -0.02 -6.21
CA ARG A 100 19.16 -1.20 -6.03
C ARG A 100 18.44 -2.53 -6.21
N ASN A 101 17.13 -2.58 -5.94
CA ASN A 101 16.33 -3.81 -6.00
C ASN A 101 15.38 -3.85 -7.19
N ASN A 102 15.50 -2.90 -8.14
CA ASN A 102 14.64 -2.78 -9.32
C ASN A 102 13.15 -2.72 -8.98
N MET A 103 12.79 -1.94 -7.95
CA MET A 103 11.41 -1.76 -7.50
C MET A 103 10.86 -0.41 -7.97
N ILE A 104 9.61 -0.40 -8.40
CA ILE A 104 8.90 0.85 -8.71
C ILE A 104 8.57 1.58 -7.41
N MET A 105 8.82 2.89 -7.38
CA MET A 105 8.63 3.73 -6.19
C MET A 105 7.51 4.72 -6.41
N TYR A 106 6.70 4.89 -5.37
CA TYR A 106 5.55 5.78 -5.35
C TYR A 106 5.78 6.84 -4.28
N GLY A 107 5.65 8.11 -4.67
CA GLY A 107 5.73 9.23 -3.76
C GLY A 107 4.43 9.40 -2.97
N HIS A 108 4.51 9.21 -1.65
CA HIS A 108 3.39 9.34 -0.70
C HIS A 108 3.84 10.26 0.44
N VAL A 109 3.37 11.50 0.53
CA VAL A 109 2.39 12.23 -0.31
C VAL A 109 2.78 13.71 -0.27
N LEU A 110 2.51 14.45 -1.34
CA LEU A 110 2.83 15.88 -1.41
C LEU A 110 1.93 16.72 -0.48
N ILE A 111 0.60 16.61 -0.63
CA ILE A 111 -0.38 17.39 0.14
C ILE A 111 -1.34 16.48 0.88
N TRP A 112 -1.28 16.52 2.20
CA TRP A 112 -2.18 15.82 3.08
C TRP A 112 -2.44 16.65 4.34
N HIS A 113 -3.65 16.56 4.87
CA HIS A 113 -4.06 17.33 6.04
C HIS A 113 -3.46 16.78 7.33
N SER A 114 -3.21 15.47 7.39
CA SER A 114 -2.48 14.83 8.47
C SER A 114 -0.99 14.86 8.16
N GLN A 115 -0.17 14.85 9.22
CA GLN A 115 1.30 14.90 9.13
C GLN A 115 1.82 16.00 8.18
N ALA A 116 1.13 17.14 8.12
CA ALA A 116 1.65 18.40 7.59
C ALA A 116 2.29 19.20 8.72
N PRO A 117 3.43 19.89 8.47
CA PRO A 117 4.11 20.64 9.50
C PRO A 117 3.31 21.90 9.84
N ALA A 118 3.17 22.23 11.13
CA ALA A 118 2.32 23.34 11.58
C ALA A 118 2.68 24.69 10.90
N TRP A 119 3.96 24.89 10.58
CA TRP A 119 4.43 26.12 9.92
C TRP A 119 3.81 26.34 8.54
N PHE A 120 3.27 25.30 7.86
CA PHE A 120 2.55 25.49 6.60
C PHE A 120 1.42 26.51 6.75
N PHE A 121 0.67 26.39 7.84
CA PHE A 121 -0.62 27.04 8.00
C PHE A 121 -0.53 28.36 8.75
N THR A 122 0.47 28.53 9.63
CA THR A 122 0.51 29.67 10.55
C THR A 122 1.68 30.63 10.30
N ASP A 123 1.49 31.88 10.69
CA ASP A 123 2.53 32.89 10.81
C ASP A 123 3.33 32.73 12.13
N SER A 124 4.29 33.62 12.38
CA SER A 124 5.10 33.61 13.62
C SER A 124 4.31 33.96 14.88
N LYS A 125 3.07 34.42 14.75
CA LYS A 125 2.14 34.74 15.84
C LYS A 125 1.10 33.64 16.06
N GLY A 126 1.11 32.58 15.24
CA GLY A 126 0.16 31.48 15.31
C GLY A 126 -1.18 31.75 14.61
N ASN A 127 -1.32 32.82 13.83
CA ASN A 127 -2.52 33.06 13.02
C ASN A 127 -2.41 32.31 11.69
N ASP A 128 -3.55 31.90 11.13
CA ASP A 128 -3.60 31.37 9.77
C ASP A 128 -2.99 32.39 8.79
N VAL A 129 -2.13 31.90 7.89
CA VAL A 129 -1.53 32.74 6.85
C VAL A 129 -2.54 33.13 5.77
N THR A 130 -2.21 34.13 4.97
CA THR A 130 -3.06 34.52 3.83
C THR A 130 -3.09 33.40 2.78
N ARG A 131 -4.11 33.44 1.93
CA ARG A 131 -4.24 32.56 0.77
C ARG A 131 -2.97 32.52 -0.08
N GLU A 132 -2.40 33.68 -0.38
CA GLU A 132 -1.23 33.84 -1.25
C GLU A 132 0.00 33.17 -0.64
N VAL A 133 0.22 33.36 0.67
CA VAL A 133 1.32 32.72 1.39
C VAL A 133 1.14 31.20 1.39
N MET A 134 -0.09 30.70 1.64
CA MET A 134 -0.35 29.26 1.63
C MET A 134 -0.13 28.64 0.24
N ILE A 135 -0.53 29.33 -0.83
CA ILE A 135 -0.29 28.90 -2.21
C ILE A 135 1.21 28.83 -2.50
N GLU A 136 1.98 29.84 -2.10
CA GLU A 136 3.43 29.87 -2.35
C GLU A 136 4.17 28.77 -1.57
N ARG A 137 3.77 28.53 -0.31
CA ARG A 137 4.31 27.43 0.51
C ARG A 137 4.02 26.06 -0.12
N MET A 138 2.78 25.85 -0.56
CA MET A 138 2.37 24.62 -1.26
C MET A 138 3.18 24.42 -2.55
N LYS A 139 3.32 25.47 -3.36
CA LYS A 139 4.11 25.45 -4.59
C LYS A 139 5.57 25.10 -4.32
N THR A 140 6.20 25.82 -3.38
CA THR A 140 7.60 25.61 -3.01
C THR A 140 7.85 24.17 -2.54
N HIS A 141 6.96 23.64 -1.68
CA HIS A 141 7.06 22.27 -1.20
C HIS A 141 6.97 21.26 -2.35
N ILE A 142 5.90 21.32 -3.16
CA ILE A 142 5.66 20.39 -4.26
C ILE A 142 6.81 20.41 -5.25
N GLN A 143 7.21 21.60 -5.70
CA GLN A 143 8.26 21.74 -6.71
C GLN A 143 9.61 21.25 -6.18
N THR A 144 10.00 21.64 -4.97
CA THR A 144 11.29 21.23 -4.41
C THR A 144 11.38 19.71 -4.22
N VAL A 145 10.32 19.07 -3.71
CA VAL A 145 10.29 17.62 -3.50
C VAL A 145 10.32 16.86 -4.83
N MET A 146 9.47 17.25 -5.79
CA MET A 146 9.39 16.55 -7.07
C MET A 146 10.63 16.79 -7.94
N GLU A 147 11.23 17.99 -7.91
CA GLU A 147 12.48 18.28 -8.62
C GLU A 147 13.64 17.46 -8.06
N HIS A 148 13.73 17.29 -6.73
CA HIS A 148 14.76 16.47 -6.09
C HIS A 148 14.68 15.00 -6.52
N TYR A 149 13.48 14.47 -6.72
CA TYR A 149 13.23 13.08 -7.13
C TYR A 149 12.94 12.89 -8.62
N LYS A 150 13.11 13.93 -9.43
CA LYS A 150 12.74 13.95 -10.85
C LYS A 150 13.37 12.79 -11.62
N GLY A 151 12.54 12.05 -12.36
CA GLY A 151 12.95 10.88 -13.13
C GLY A 151 13.24 9.61 -12.31
N ARG A 152 13.39 9.71 -10.98
CA ARG A 152 13.61 8.57 -10.06
C ARG A 152 12.29 8.07 -9.47
N VAL A 153 11.45 8.99 -8.99
CA VAL A 153 10.08 8.70 -8.53
C VAL A 153 9.11 9.23 -9.57
N LYS A 154 8.46 8.32 -10.30
CA LYS A 154 7.65 8.66 -11.49
C LYS A 154 6.15 8.76 -11.20
N GLU A 155 5.73 8.42 -10.00
CA GLU A 155 4.34 8.25 -9.62
C GLU A 155 4.11 8.92 -8.27
N TRP A 156 3.19 9.89 -8.21
CA TRP A 156 2.98 10.73 -7.03
C TRP A 156 1.52 10.79 -6.60
N GLU A 157 1.28 10.52 -5.33
CA GLU A 157 0.07 10.96 -4.65
C GLU A 157 0.20 12.46 -4.37
N VAL A 158 -0.53 13.25 -5.16
CA VAL A 158 -0.48 14.71 -5.10
C VAL A 158 -1.31 15.22 -3.93
N VAL A 159 -2.53 14.71 -3.79
CA VAL A 159 -3.45 15.04 -2.70
C VAL A 159 -4.02 13.76 -2.11
N ASN A 160 -4.00 13.67 -0.78
CA ASN A 160 -4.58 12.55 -0.03
C ASN A 160 -5.77 13.01 0.82
N GLU A 161 -6.85 12.23 0.83
CA GLU A 161 -8.00 12.32 1.77
C GLU A 161 -8.70 13.69 1.84
N ALA A 162 -9.03 14.25 0.67
CA ALA A 162 -9.67 15.55 0.54
C ALA A 162 -11.21 15.50 0.61
N ILE A 163 -11.81 14.32 0.49
CA ILE A 163 -13.26 14.12 0.38
C ILE A 163 -13.79 13.36 1.60
N MET A 164 -14.93 13.81 2.12
CA MET A 164 -15.64 13.19 3.25
C MET A 164 -16.55 12.05 2.76
N ASP A 165 -17.06 11.24 3.68
CA ASP A 165 -17.95 10.12 3.36
C ASP A 165 -19.25 10.53 2.66
N ASP A 166 -19.72 11.75 2.90
CA ASP A 166 -20.89 12.35 2.27
C ASP A 166 -20.62 13.00 0.90
N GLY A 167 -19.36 12.94 0.43
CA GLY A 167 -18.93 13.50 -0.85
C GLY A 167 -18.54 14.98 -0.81
N THR A 168 -18.65 15.64 0.35
CA THR A 168 -18.20 17.04 0.50
C THR A 168 -16.69 17.13 0.70
N PHE A 169 -16.12 18.32 0.48
CA PHE A 169 -14.70 18.56 0.80
C PHE A 169 -14.47 18.54 2.30
N ARG A 170 -13.43 17.82 2.72
CA ARG A 170 -12.87 17.91 4.07
C ARG A 170 -12.43 19.34 4.33
N LYS A 171 -12.86 19.93 5.45
CA LYS A 171 -12.49 21.29 5.87
C LYS A 171 -11.11 21.30 6.51
N THR A 172 -10.10 20.97 5.70
CA THR A 172 -8.69 21.01 6.09
C THR A 172 -8.21 22.46 6.16
N LYS A 173 -7.07 22.72 6.81
CA LYS A 173 -6.45 24.06 6.76
C LYS A 173 -6.09 24.52 5.33
N PHE A 174 -5.74 23.59 4.44
CA PHE A 174 -5.59 23.89 3.01
C PHE A 174 -6.90 24.42 2.42
N TYR A 175 -8.03 23.76 2.70
CA TYR A 175 -9.36 24.18 2.23
C TYR A 175 -9.83 25.47 2.90
N GLU A 176 -9.61 25.67 4.20
CA GLU A 176 -10.04 26.89 4.90
C GLU A 176 -9.32 28.14 4.39
N ILE A 177 -8.00 28.02 4.11
CA ILE A 177 -7.17 29.15 3.70
C ILE A 177 -7.22 29.39 2.18
N ILE A 178 -7.18 28.33 1.36
CA ILE A 178 -7.17 28.41 -0.11
C ILE A 178 -8.56 28.15 -0.72
N GLY A 179 -9.50 27.54 -0.02
CA GLY A 179 -10.74 27.05 -0.63
C GLY A 179 -10.50 25.87 -1.56
N GLU A 180 -11.52 25.51 -2.34
CA GLU A 180 -11.53 24.33 -3.21
C GLU A 180 -10.36 24.28 -4.22
N ASP A 181 -9.81 25.43 -4.60
CA ASP A 181 -8.71 25.55 -5.56
C ASP A 181 -7.42 24.83 -5.15
N TYR A 182 -7.22 24.51 -3.86
CA TYR A 182 -5.94 23.96 -3.40
C TYR A 182 -5.59 22.64 -4.11
N ILE A 183 -6.59 21.81 -4.44
CA ILE A 183 -6.36 20.55 -5.17
C ILE A 183 -5.92 20.84 -6.60
N ARG A 184 -6.65 21.73 -7.30
CA ARG A 184 -6.31 22.14 -8.66
C ARG A 184 -4.89 22.73 -8.73
N LEU A 185 -4.55 23.58 -7.78
CA LEU A 185 -3.22 24.19 -7.69
C LEU A 185 -2.14 23.15 -7.37
N ALA A 186 -2.39 22.19 -6.47
CA ALA A 186 -1.43 21.13 -6.17
C ALA A 186 -1.09 20.28 -7.41
N PHE A 187 -2.12 19.86 -8.17
CA PHE A 187 -1.93 19.13 -9.43
C PHE A 187 -1.22 19.98 -10.50
N GLN A 188 -1.53 21.27 -10.57
CA GLN A 188 -0.84 22.20 -11.46
C GLN A 188 0.65 22.28 -11.11
N PHE A 189 1.00 22.53 -9.84
CA PHE A 189 2.39 22.66 -9.41
C PHE A 189 3.17 21.36 -9.59
N ALA A 190 2.53 20.21 -9.35
CA ALA A 190 3.14 18.90 -9.56
C ALA A 190 3.47 18.66 -11.05
N ARG A 191 2.53 19.01 -11.95
CA ARG A 191 2.76 18.91 -13.40
C ARG A 191 3.85 19.85 -13.88
N GLU A 192 3.94 21.06 -13.33
CA GLU A 192 4.99 22.03 -13.64
C GLU A 192 6.38 21.53 -13.21
N ALA A 193 6.48 20.84 -12.06
CA ALA A 193 7.74 20.31 -11.53
C ALA A 193 8.28 19.13 -12.38
N ASP A 194 7.42 18.15 -12.66
CA ASP A 194 7.76 16.99 -13.47
C ASP A 194 6.62 16.63 -14.44
N PRO A 195 6.67 17.15 -15.70
CA PRO A 195 5.68 16.87 -16.72
C PRO A 195 5.53 15.39 -17.09
N ASP A 196 6.56 14.58 -16.84
CA ASP A 196 6.60 13.16 -17.21
C ASP A 196 6.07 12.24 -16.10
N SER A 197 5.91 12.77 -14.88
CA SER A 197 5.34 12.02 -13.76
C SER A 197 3.84 11.74 -13.93
N GLU A 198 3.41 10.61 -13.38
CA GLU A 198 2.00 10.26 -13.23
C GLU A 198 1.48 10.81 -11.89
N LEU A 199 0.33 11.50 -11.95
CA LEU A 199 -0.22 12.26 -10.83
C LEU A 199 -1.54 11.66 -10.35
N TYR A 200 -1.64 11.42 -9.05
CA TYR A 200 -2.72 10.67 -8.44
C TYR A 200 -3.43 11.40 -7.31
N TYR A 201 -4.71 11.10 -7.17
CA TYR A 201 -5.50 11.36 -5.97
C TYR A 201 -5.64 10.05 -5.18
N ASN A 202 -5.40 10.08 -3.86
CA ASN A 202 -5.50 8.90 -3.00
C ASN A 202 -6.51 9.11 -1.86
N ASP A 203 -7.28 8.08 -1.50
CA ASP A 203 -8.29 8.17 -0.45
C ASP A 203 -8.77 6.81 0.10
N TYR A 204 -9.28 6.78 1.33
CA TYR A 204 -9.97 5.63 1.93
C TYR A 204 -11.49 5.70 1.72
N SER A 205 -12.22 4.65 2.16
CA SER A 205 -13.70 4.59 2.16
C SER A 205 -14.39 4.88 0.83
N MET A 206 -13.68 4.79 -0.30
CA MET A 206 -14.24 5.12 -1.61
C MET A 206 -15.27 4.11 -2.14
N ALA A 207 -15.56 3.02 -1.42
CA ALA A 207 -16.72 2.18 -1.67
C ALA A 207 -18.04 2.86 -1.25
N LEU A 208 -17.99 3.87 -0.36
CA LEU A 208 -19.17 4.61 0.05
C LEU A 208 -19.68 5.49 -1.12
N PRO A 209 -20.99 5.45 -1.45
CA PRO A 209 -21.54 6.21 -2.57
C PRO A 209 -21.25 7.71 -2.51
N GLY A 210 -21.40 8.34 -1.34
CA GLY A 210 -21.14 9.79 -1.17
C GLY A 210 -19.69 10.14 -1.50
N ARG A 211 -18.72 9.48 -0.86
CA ARG A 211 -17.29 9.70 -1.17
C ARG A 211 -16.95 9.39 -2.63
N ARG A 212 -17.46 8.28 -3.19
CA ARG A 212 -17.28 7.94 -4.61
C ARG A 212 -17.73 9.09 -5.52
N GLU A 213 -18.92 9.63 -5.30
CA GLU A 213 -19.47 10.72 -6.11
C GLU A 213 -18.69 12.03 -5.94
N GLY A 214 -18.25 12.34 -4.72
CA GLY A 214 -17.38 13.48 -4.44
C GLY A 214 -16.04 13.40 -5.18
N VAL A 215 -15.40 12.23 -5.16
CA VAL A 215 -14.15 11.98 -5.90
C VAL A 215 -14.38 12.11 -7.42
N VAL A 216 -15.45 11.52 -7.96
CA VAL A 216 -15.82 11.67 -9.38
C VAL A 216 -15.99 13.14 -9.75
N ALA A 217 -16.68 13.92 -8.93
CA ALA A 217 -16.89 15.35 -9.18
C ALA A 217 -15.58 16.13 -9.16
N MET A 218 -14.70 15.84 -8.19
CA MET A 218 -13.37 16.46 -8.08
C MET A 218 -12.51 16.16 -9.32
N VAL A 219 -12.44 14.89 -9.75
CA VAL A 219 -11.64 14.49 -10.92
C VAL A 219 -12.15 15.14 -12.20
N LYS A 220 -13.48 15.18 -12.40
CA LYS A 220 -14.08 15.89 -13.54
C LYS A 220 -13.76 17.39 -13.54
N LYS A 221 -13.69 18.03 -12.38
CA LYS A 221 -13.28 19.45 -12.26
C LYS A 221 -11.81 19.65 -12.66
N LEU A 222 -10.91 18.75 -12.23
CA LEU A 222 -9.50 18.79 -12.66
C LEU A 222 -9.37 18.62 -14.19
N GLN A 223 -10.05 17.63 -14.76
CA GLN A 223 -10.06 17.37 -16.20
C GLN A 223 -10.65 18.56 -16.99
N ALA A 224 -11.75 19.15 -16.53
CA ALA A 224 -12.37 20.33 -17.15
C ALA A 224 -11.47 21.58 -17.08
N ALA A 225 -10.59 21.66 -16.07
CA ALA A 225 -9.57 22.70 -15.97
C ALA A 225 -8.32 22.43 -16.83
N GLY A 226 -8.31 21.35 -17.62
CA GLY A 226 -7.20 20.97 -18.49
C GLY A 226 -6.02 20.33 -17.75
N LEU A 227 -6.20 19.91 -16.50
CA LEU A 227 -5.16 19.23 -15.72
C LEU A 227 -5.18 17.72 -15.98
N ARG A 228 -3.99 17.15 -16.16
CA ARG A 228 -3.78 15.71 -16.30
C ARG A 228 -3.71 15.06 -14.91
N ILE A 229 -4.71 14.24 -14.62
CA ILE A 229 -4.74 13.24 -13.55
C ILE A 229 -4.64 11.86 -14.18
N ASP A 230 -3.71 11.07 -13.69
CA ASP A 230 -3.33 9.79 -14.32
C ASP A 230 -4.01 8.59 -13.65
N GLY A 231 -4.47 8.75 -12.42
CA GLY A 231 -4.99 7.66 -11.63
C GLY A 231 -5.62 8.05 -10.30
N ILE A 232 -6.39 7.11 -9.76
CA ILE A 232 -7.06 7.19 -8.47
C ILE A 232 -6.58 6.01 -7.62
N GLY A 233 -6.00 6.33 -6.47
CA GLY A 233 -5.54 5.38 -5.46
C GLY A 233 -6.63 5.08 -4.44
N MET A 234 -7.06 3.82 -4.39
CA MET A 234 -7.97 3.29 -3.38
C MET A 234 -7.16 2.67 -2.25
N GLN A 235 -7.10 3.35 -1.09
CA GLN A 235 -6.33 2.89 0.07
C GLN A 235 -6.69 1.45 0.43
N THR A 236 -7.99 1.11 0.42
CA THR A 236 -8.43 -0.29 0.69
C THR A 236 -8.06 -0.75 2.10
N HIS A 237 -8.15 0.18 3.04
CA HIS A 237 -8.24 -0.05 4.47
C HIS A 237 -9.62 -0.63 4.83
N VAL A 238 -9.73 -1.95 4.89
CA VAL A 238 -11.02 -2.65 4.98
C VAL A 238 -11.07 -3.58 6.20
N GLY A 239 -12.25 -4.11 6.48
CA GLY A 239 -12.46 -5.08 7.55
C GLY A 239 -13.02 -6.39 7.02
N MET A 240 -13.37 -7.27 7.96
CA MET A 240 -13.91 -8.60 7.68
C MET A 240 -15.27 -8.56 6.97
N ASP A 241 -16.05 -7.51 7.20
CA ASP A 241 -17.44 -7.36 6.78
C ASP A 241 -17.75 -6.04 6.06
N TYR A 242 -16.77 -5.14 5.93
CA TYR A 242 -16.90 -3.89 5.17
C TYR A 242 -15.68 -3.65 4.26
N PRO A 243 -15.84 -2.91 3.16
CA PRO A 243 -17.13 -2.51 2.57
C PRO A 243 -17.87 -3.71 1.96
N ASP A 244 -19.11 -3.48 1.53
CA ASP A 244 -19.76 -4.38 0.59
C ASP A 244 -18.90 -4.50 -0.69
N LEU A 245 -18.69 -5.73 -1.16
CA LEU A 245 -17.78 -6.00 -2.27
C LEU A 245 -18.33 -5.50 -3.61
N ALA A 246 -19.66 -5.53 -3.79
CA ALA A 246 -20.27 -5.02 -5.01
C ALA A 246 -20.17 -3.49 -5.08
N GLU A 247 -20.34 -2.79 -3.96
CA GLU A 247 -20.10 -1.34 -3.90
C GLU A 247 -18.62 -0.98 -4.12
N TYR A 248 -17.69 -1.79 -3.63
CA TYR A 248 -16.26 -1.61 -3.91
C TYR A 248 -15.93 -1.80 -5.40
N GLU A 249 -16.39 -2.88 -6.02
CA GLU A 249 -16.18 -3.18 -7.44
C GLU A 249 -16.82 -2.09 -8.33
N LYS A 250 -18.03 -1.64 -7.98
CA LYS A 250 -18.69 -0.51 -8.64
C LYS A 250 -17.87 0.79 -8.57
N SER A 251 -17.21 1.06 -7.45
CA SER A 251 -16.32 2.23 -7.35
C SER A 251 -15.14 2.14 -8.32
N MET A 252 -14.53 0.96 -8.45
CA MET A 252 -13.44 0.76 -9.42
C MET A 252 -13.91 1.04 -10.86
N GLU A 253 -15.06 0.51 -11.25
CA GLU A 253 -15.64 0.72 -12.59
C GLU A 253 -15.98 2.18 -12.86
N VAL A 254 -16.59 2.87 -11.89
CA VAL A 254 -16.93 4.30 -11.99
C VAL A 254 -15.69 5.16 -12.12
N PHE A 255 -14.63 4.87 -11.37
CA PHE A 255 -13.37 5.60 -11.46
C PHE A 255 -12.64 5.31 -12.78
N ALA A 256 -12.59 4.06 -13.23
CA ALA A 256 -11.96 3.70 -14.50
C ALA A 256 -12.67 4.36 -15.70
N ALA A 257 -14.00 4.53 -15.62
CA ALA A 257 -14.79 5.23 -16.63
C ALA A 257 -14.44 6.74 -16.77
N LEU A 258 -13.65 7.31 -15.87
CA LEU A 258 -13.08 8.66 -16.01
C LEU A 258 -11.83 8.71 -16.91
N GLY A 259 -11.38 7.55 -17.42
CA GLY A 259 -10.19 7.45 -18.26
C GLY A 259 -8.87 7.52 -17.49
N VAL A 260 -8.88 7.12 -16.22
CA VAL A 260 -7.71 7.14 -15.32
C VAL A 260 -7.40 5.72 -14.84
N LYS A 261 -6.15 5.47 -14.45
CA LYS A 261 -5.73 4.19 -13.86
C LYS A 261 -6.30 4.01 -12.45
N ILE A 262 -6.50 2.77 -12.03
CA ILE A 262 -6.83 2.42 -10.66
C ILE A 262 -5.59 1.85 -9.97
N MET A 263 -5.37 2.24 -8.72
CA MET A 263 -4.39 1.59 -7.85
C MET A 263 -5.07 1.17 -6.57
N ILE A 264 -4.69 0.01 -6.06
CA ILE A 264 -4.94 -0.34 -4.66
C ILE A 264 -3.67 0.08 -3.91
N THR A 265 -3.74 1.05 -3.01
CA THR A 265 -2.55 1.75 -2.51
C THR A 265 -2.10 1.29 -1.12
N GLU A 266 -3.03 0.91 -0.24
CA GLU A 266 -2.77 0.73 1.20
C GLU A 266 -3.53 -0.46 1.80
N MET A 267 -3.69 -1.55 1.04
CA MET A 267 -4.54 -2.67 1.43
C MET A 267 -4.08 -3.30 2.74
N ASP A 268 -5.05 -3.39 3.66
CA ASP A 268 -5.00 -4.22 4.84
C ASP A 268 -6.43 -4.61 5.25
N ILE A 269 -6.58 -5.77 5.91
CA ILE A 269 -7.89 -6.26 6.35
C ILE A 269 -7.85 -6.43 7.86
N THR A 270 -8.35 -5.44 8.60
CA THR A 270 -8.40 -5.53 10.07
C THR A 270 -9.38 -6.63 10.50
N LEU A 271 -8.96 -7.45 11.46
CA LEU A 271 -9.83 -8.45 12.09
C LEU A 271 -10.42 -7.93 13.40
N LEU A 272 -9.95 -6.79 13.87
CA LEU A 272 -10.33 -6.25 15.17
C LEU A 272 -11.62 -5.44 15.07
N PRO A 273 -12.46 -5.46 16.12
CA PRO A 273 -13.62 -4.57 16.19
C PRO A 273 -13.19 -3.10 16.09
N PHE A 274 -14.05 -2.29 15.48
CA PHE A 274 -13.92 -0.83 15.45
C PHE A 274 -14.92 -0.21 16.45
N PRO A 275 -14.52 0.80 17.26
CA PRO A 275 -15.39 1.37 18.31
C PRO A 275 -16.66 2.06 17.81
N ASP A 276 -16.65 2.56 16.59
CA ASP A 276 -17.78 3.24 15.96
C ASP A 276 -18.21 2.52 14.66
N GLN A 277 -19.33 2.98 14.08
CA GLN A 277 -19.87 2.44 12.83
C GLN A 277 -19.18 3.01 11.58
N THR A 278 -18.26 3.98 11.75
CA THR A 278 -17.52 4.64 10.67
C THR A 278 -16.11 4.10 10.62
N ALA A 279 -15.98 2.83 10.25
CA ALA A 279 -14.68 2.24 10.01
C ALA A 279 -13.96 3.00 8.86
N GLY A 280 -12.67 3.29 9.04
CA GLY A 280 -11.90 4.10 8.08
C GLY A 280 -10.41 4.11 8.37
N ALA A 281 -9.75 5.21 7.99
CA ALA A 281 -8.31 5.43 8.16
C ALA A 281 -7.93 6.86 8.61
N ASP A 282 -8.85 7.60 9.22
CA ASP A 282 -8.57 8.96 9.71
C ASP A 282 -7.59 8.93 10.90
N MET A 283 -6.32 9.23 10.64
CA MET A 283 -5.25 9.23 11.64
C MET A 283 -5.49 10.18 12.84
N ASN A 284 -6.47 11.07 12.78
CA ASN A 284 -6.80 11.96 13.91
C ASN A 284 -7.75 11.31 14.93
N VAL A 285 -8.33 10.15 14.63
CA VAL A 285 -9.21 9.40 15.53
C VAL A 285 -8.39 8.52 16.47
N SER A 286 -8.71 8.54 17.76
CA SER A 286 -8.09 7.69 18.79
C SER A 286 -9.09 7.34 19.88
N PHE A 287 -9.02 6.11 20.40
CA PHE A 287 -9.88 5.63 21.49
C PHE A 287 -9.05 4.96 22.59
N GLU A 288 -9.59 4.98 23.81
CA GLU A 288 -8.99 4.27 24.94
C GLU A 288 -9.04 2.75 24.75
N TYR A 289 -8.04 2.08 25.29
CA TYR A 289 -7.96 0.62 25.23
C TYR A 289 -9.07 -0.04 26.05
N GLN A 290 -9.78 -0.96 25.41
CA GLN A 290 -10.73 -1.88 26.05
C GLN A 290 -10.36 -3.30 25.64
N ARG A 291 -10.41 -4.25 26.59
CA ARG A 291 -9.95 -5.63 26.36
C ARG A 291 -10.74 -6.32 25.25
N GLU A 292 -12.02 -6.00 25.16
CA GLU A 292 -12.99 -6.51 24.19
C GLU A 292 -12.64 -6.08 22.75
N MET A 293 -11.89 -4.98 22.60
CA MET A 293 -11.41 -4.47 21.32
C MET A 293 -10.11 -5.13 20.85
N ASN A 294 -9.58 -6.08 21.63
CA ASN A 294 -8.38 -6.86 21.33
C ASN A 294 -8.63 -8.38 21.52
N PRO A 295 -9.65 -8.96 20.86
CA PRO A 295 -10.10 -10.34 21.11
C PRO A 295 -9.04 -11.41 20.75
N TYR A 296 -8.05 -11.06 19.92
CA TYR A 296 -7.06 -11.98 19.38
C TYR A 296 -5.64 -11.76 19.92
N ALA A 297 -5.50 -11.15 21.10
CA ALA A 297 -4.21 -10.86 21.73
C ALA A 297 -3.28 -12.09 21.87
N GLN A 298 -3.84 -13.29 21.92
CA GLN A 298 -3.10 -14.56 22.12
C GLN A 298 -3.01 -15.42 20.86
N GLY A 299 -3.47 -14.93 19.71
CA GLY A 299 -3.52 -15.68 18.46
C GLY A 299 -4.91 -15.67 17.81
N LEU A 300 -4.93 -15.94 16.51
CA LEU A 300 -6.16 -16.07 15.72
C LEU A 300 -6.70 -17.50 15.77
N PRO A 301 -7.99 -17.69 16.10
CA PRO A 301 -8.65 -18.98 15.92
C PRO A 301 -8.72 -19.41 14.45
N ASP A 302 -8.69 -20.71 14.18
CA ASP A 302 -8.75 -21.27 12.81
C ASP A 302 -10.02 -20.85 12.04
N SER A 303 -11.15 -20.72 12.75
CA SER A 303 -12.40 -20.23 12.16
C SER A 303 -12.28 -18.80 11.65
N VAL A 304 -11.56 -17.94 12.37
CA VAL A 304 -11.31 -16.54 11.99
C VAL A 304 -10.29 -16.49 10.84
N ASN A 305 -9.25 -17.32 10.87
CA ASN A 305 -8.30 -17.44 9.76
C ASN A 305 -9.00 -17.83 8.45
N THR A 306 -9.95 -18.77 8.50
CA THR A 306 -10.71 -19.19 7.31
C THR A 306 -11.52 -18.03 6.70
N LEU A 307 -12.15 -17.20 7.55
CA LEU A 307 -12.88 -16.02 7.09
C LEU A 307 -11.94 -14.96 6.52
N PHE A 308 -10.78 -14.75 7.15
CA PHE A 308 -9.75 -13.82 6.70
C PHE A 308 -9.20 -14.21 5.33
N GLU A 309 -8.88 -15.50 5.16
CA GLU A 309 -8.44 -16.06 3.88
C GLU A 309 -9.47 -15.82 2.80
N LYS A 310 -10.74 -16.13 3.08
CA LYS A 310 -11.83 -15.90 2.14
C LYS A 310 -11.92 -14.41 1.77
N ARG A 311 -11.85 -13.51 2.74
CA ARG A 311 -11.98 -12.07 2.51
C ARG A 311 -10.87 -11.54 1.59
N TYR A 312 -9.62 -11.93 1.83
CA TYR A 312 -8.51 -11.58 0.94
C TYR A 312 -8.69 -12.15 -0.46
N LEU A 313 -9.12 -13.41 -0.58
CA LEU A 313 -9.38 -14.04 -1.88
C LEU A 313 -10.53 -13.36 -2.64
N ASP A 314 -11.58 -12.93 -1.96
CA ASP A 314 -12.68 -12.18 -2.57
C ASP A 314 -12.16 -10.87 -3.20
N PHE A 315 -11.32 -10.11 -2.50
CA PHE A 315 -10.68 -8.89 -3.03
C PHE A 315 -9.72 -9.18 -4.19
N PHE A 316 -8.81 -10.14 -4.04
CA PHE A 316 -7.88 -10.49 -5.11
C PHE A 316 -8.59 -11.06 -6.35
N SER A 317 -9.73 -11.74 -6.18
CA SER A 317 -10.58 -12.15 -7.29
C SER A 317 -11.15 -10.94 -8.05
N ILE A 318 -11.63 -9.91 -7.34
CA ILE A 318 -12.03 -8.63 -7.97
C ILE A 318 -10.86 -8.02 -8.72
N PHE A 319 -9.68 -7.91 -8.08
CA PHE A 319 -8.52 -7.28 -8.72
C PHE A 319 -8.07 -8.03 -9.99
N LEU A 320 -8.11 -9.36 -9.98
CA LEU A 320 -7.77 -10.18 -11.13
C LEU A 320 -8.78 -10.04 -12.28
N ARG A 321 -10.09 -9.90 -11.99
CA ARG A 321 -11.11 -9.61 -13.02
C ARG A 321 -10.92 -8.25 -13.65
N HIS A 322 -10.42 -7.28 -12.89
CA HIS A 322 -10.19 -5.89 -13.31
C HIS A 322 -8.70 -5.59 -13.55
N LYS A 323 -7.88 -6.60 -13.83
CA LYS A 323 -6.42 -6.43 -13.93
C LYS A 323 -5.99 -5.40 -14.98
N ASP A 324 -6.77 -5.21 -16.04
CA ASP A 324 -6.44 -4.32 -17.15
C ASP A 324 -6.59 -2.82 -16.79
N MET A 325 -7.31 -2.50 -15.72
CA MET A 325 -7.43 -1.13 -15.21
C MET A 325 -6.57 -0.85 -13.96
N ILE A 326 -5.98 -1.89 -13.36
CA ILE A 326 -5.19 -1.78 -12.13
C ILE A 326 -3.70 -1.72 -12.48
N SER A 327 -2.99 -0.69 -12.03
CA SER A 327 -1.53 -0.63 -12.20
C SER A 327 -0.77 -1.34 -11.06
N ARG A 328 -1.32 -1.30 -9.83
CA ARG A 328 -0.66 -1.84 -8.63
C ARG A 328 -1.63 -2.25 -7.53
N VAL A 329 -1.23 -3.29 -6.78
CA VAL A 329 -1.78 -3.63 -5.46
C VAL A 329 -0.72 -3.45 -4.35
N THR A 330 -1.01 -2.49 -3.49
CA THR A 330 -0.38 -2.00 -2.26
C THR A 330 -0.68 -2.74 -0.98
N LEU A 331 0.23 -3.43 -0.29
CA LEU A 331 -0.01 -3.76 1.13
C LEU A 331 0.50 -2.63 2.04
N TRP A 332 -0.27 -2.23 3.05
CA TRP A 332 0.17 -1.20 4.01
C TRP A 332 1.03 -1.78 5.15
N GLY A 333 2.11 -2.42 4.73
CA GLY A 333 3.12 -3.03 5.58
C GLY A 333 3.50 -4.43 5.08
N VAL A 334 4.64 -4.91 5.54
CA VAL A 334 5.18 -6.23 5.16
C VAL A 334 4.54 -7.35 5.99
N SER A 335 4.36 -7.15 7.31
CA SER A 335 3.93 -8.21 8.22
C SER A 335 3.09 -7.71 9.39
N ASP A 336 2.28 -8.62 9.94
CA ASP A 336 1.33 -8.35 11.02
C ASP A 336 1.98 -7.67 12.24
N GLN A 337 3.26 -7.98 12.51
CA GLN A 337 3.99 -7.40 13.65
C GLN A 337 4.10 -5.89 13.56
N GLN A 338 4.28 -5.35 12.36
CA GLN A 338 4.58 -3.94 12.16
C GLN A 338 3.38 -3.12 11.71
N SER A 339 2.23 -3.74 11.43
CA SER A 339 1.06 -3.01 10.96
C SER A 339 0.67 -1.87 11.91
N TRP A 340 0.34 -0.71 11.34
CA TRP A 340 -0.20 0.44 12.07
C TRP A 340 -1.51 0.11 12.82
N ARG A 341 -2.30 -0.86 12.34
CA ARG A 341 -3.55 -1.33 12.97
C ARG A 341 -3.36 -1.92 14.37
N ASN A 342 -2.14 -2.33 14.72
CA ASN A 342 -1.81 -2.72 16.10
C ASN A 342 -1.97 -1.54 17.09
N ASN A 343 -1.83 -0.30 16.61
CA ASN A 343 -1.85 0.89 17.46
C ASN A 343 -2.89 1.94 17.06
N TRP A 344 -3.60 1.74 15.96
CA TRP A 344 -4.67 2.64 15.51
C TRP A 344 -5.99 1.87 15.27
N PRO A 345 -7.15 2.45 15.64
CA PRO A 345 -7.32 3.69 16.40
C PRO A 345 -7.13 3.51 17.92
N ILE A 346 -6.89 2.28 18.37
CA ILE A 346 -6.64 1.96 19.78
C ILE A 346 -5.19 1.48 19.93
N PRO A 347 -4.35 2.17 20.72
CA PRO A 347 -2.99 1.75 21.02
C PRO A 347 -2.93 0.39 21.74
N GLY A 348 -1.92 -0.43 21.42
CA GLY A 348 -1.61 -1.65 22.19
C GLY A 348 -2.44 -2.89 21.87
N ARG A 349 -3.07 -2.94 20.69
CA ARG A 349 -3.80 -4.12 20.21
C ARG A 349 -2.90 -5.07 19.41
N THR A 350 -3.40 -6.27 19.16
CA THR A 350 -2.74 -7.29 18.32
C THR A 350 -3.65 -7.61 17.15
N ASP A 351 -3.36 -6.99 16.00
CA ASP A 351 -4.06 -7.28 14.74
C ASP A 351 -3.22 -8.21 13.86
N TYR A 352 -3.84 -8.74 12.81
CA TYR A 352 -3.23 -9.64 11.85
C TYR A 352 -3.63 -9.30 10.39
N PRO A 353 -3.49 -8.04 9.95
CA PRO A 353 -4.23 -7.58 8.79
C PRO A 353 -3.52 -7.81 7.44
N LEU A 354 -2.30 -8.34 7.45
CA LEU A 354 -1.42 -8.45 6.29
C LEU A 354 -1.23 -9.91 5.86
N LEU A 355 -0.48 -10.11 4.78
CA LEU A 355 -0.23 -11.41 4.16
C LEU A 355 0.87 -12.24 4.86
N PHE A 356 1.73 -11.61 5.65
CA PHE A 356 2.81 -12.28 6.39
C PHE A 356 2.58 -12.14 7.88
N ASP A 357 2.78 -13.24 8.60
CA ASP A 357 2.57 -13.30 10.04
C ASP A 357 3.62 -12.50 10.83
N ARG A 358 3.47 -12.49 12.15
CA ARG A 358 4.36 -11.74 13.05
C ARG A 358 5.80 -12.28 13.09
N GLN A 359 6.10 -13.39 12.40
CA GLN A 359 7.42 -13.98 12.22
C GLN A 359 7.91 -13.87 10.77
N ASN A 360 7.24 -13.03 9.95
CA ASN A 360 7.55 -12.82 8.53
C ASN A 360 7.41 -14.10 7.67
N LYS A 361 6.58 -15.07 8.09
CA LYS A 361 6.21 -16.21 7.27
C LYS A 361 4.94 -15.91 6.47
N PRO A 362 4.82 -16.37 5.21
CA PRO A 362 3.59 -16.22 4.46
C PRO A 362 2.45 -16.93 5.17
N LYS A 363 1.31 -16.25 5.35
CA LYS A 363 0.08 -16.87 5.86
C LYS A 363 -0.51 -17.79 4.80
N PRO A 364 -1.38 -18.76 5.16
CA PRO A 364 -1.92 -19.73 4.20
C PRO A 364 -2.65 -19.11 3.01
N VAL A 365 -3.19 -17.90 3.16
CA VAL A 365 -3.83 -17.15 2.05
C VAL A 365 -2.87 -16.84 0.90
N VAL A 366 -1.56 -16.69 1.17
CA VAL A 366 -0.57 -16.27 0.17
C VAL A 366 -0.46 -17.28 -0.96
N SER A 367 -0.39 -18.58 -0.65
CA SER A 367 -0.34 -19.62 -1.69
C SER A 367 -1.61 -19.65 -2.51
N LYS A 368 -2.77 -19.45 -1.88
CA LYS A 368 -4.07 -19.41 -2.57
C LYS A 368 -4.18 -18.20 -3.51
N ILE A 369 -3.71 -17.03 -3.09
CA ILE A 369 -3.65 -15.83 -3.94
C ILE A 369 -2.73 -16.07 -5.15
N ILE A 370 -1.57 -16.70 -4.93
CA ILE A 370 -0.65 -17.08 -6.01
C ILE A 370 -1.33 -18.04 -7.00
N GLU A 371 -1.98 -19.08 -6.50
CA GLU A 371 -2.72 -20.05 -7.34
C GLU A 371 -3.80 -19.37 -8.19
N GLU A 372 -4.59 -18.46 -7.63
CA GLU A 372 -5.60 -17.71 -8.38
C GLU A 372 -4.99 -16.79 -9.44
N ALA A 373 -3.86 -16.15 -9.13
CA ALA A 373 -3.14 -15.31 -10.08
C ALA A 373 -2.58 -16.13 -11.26
N LEU A 374 -2.04 -17.33 -11.02
CA LEU A 374 -1.51 -18.20 -12.07
C LEU A 374 -2.60 -18.77 -12.98
N LYS A 375 -3.82 -18.96 -12.47
CA LYS A 375 -4.98 -19.41 -13.27
C LYS A 375 -5.50 -18.30 -14.21
N THR A 376 -5.29 -17.04 -13.83
CA THR A 376 -5.75 -15.88 -14.59
C THR A 376 -4.73 -15.54 -15.68
N LYS A 377 -5.12 -15.69 -16.95
CA LYS A 377 -4.28 -15.34 -18.11
C LYS A 377 -4.29 -13.86 -18.38
#